data_AF-A7XAK7-F1
#
_entry.id   AF-A7XAK7-F1
#
_cell.length_a   1.000
_cell.length_b   1.000
_cell.length_c   1.000
_cell.angle_alpha   90.00
_cell.angle_beta   90.00
_cell.angle_gamma   90.00
#
_symmetry.space_group_name_H-M   'P 1'
#
loop_
_entity.id
_entity.type
_entity.pdbx_description
1 polymer ?
#
loop_
_entity_poly.entity_id
_entity_poly.type
_entity_poly.pdbx_seq_one_letter_code
_entity_poly.pdbx_strand_id
1 'polypeptide(L)'
;MIHLWIPKFFIIVQALISYAYCDGIWREDLSNRINIGAPTDGYHRVQLNCNDNSISVAVVTENDFDGVIYTRGSFYGRSEKCFQEGRFGQTDYYFDFEFDECNVKKKDKNTYTVTLVIQNDKELIMPGDSAFKLVCDFRSREKNT
;
A
#
# COMPACT_ATOMS: atom_id res chain seq x y z
N MET A 1 -34.49 -62.57 -35.46
CA MET A 1 -35.31 -61.90 -34.42
C MET A 1 -34.40 -61.72 -33.22
N ILE A 2 -33.90 -60.52 -32.92
CA ILE A 2 -34.60 -59.48 -32.15
C ILE A 2 -34.25 -58.10 -32.73
N HIS A 3 -35.29 -57.37 -33.16
CA HIS A 3 -35.20 -55.96 -33.52
C HIS A 3 -35.08 -55.15 -32.22
N LEU A 4 -33.92 -54.57 -31.92
CA LEU A 4 -33.79 -53.57 -30.86
C LEU A 4 -34.42 -52.27 -31.36
N TRP A 5 -35.69 -52.05 -31.00
CA TRP A 5 -36.38 -50.79 -31.20
C TRP A 5 -35.99 -49.85 -30.06
N ILE A 6 -34.94 -49.05 -30.27
CA ILE A 6 -34.60 -47.98 -29.34
C ILE A 6 -35.56 -46.82 -29.63
N PRO A 7 -36.47 -46.47 -28.71
CA PRO A 7 -37.36 -45.33 -28.94
C PRO A 7 -36.51 -44.06 -29.04
N LYS A 8 -36.71 -43.28 -30.11
CA LYS A 8 -36.03 -42.00 -30.38
C LYS A 8 -36.13 -40.97 -29.25
N PHE A 9 -36.95 -41.24 -28.23
CA PHE A 9 -37.06 -40.45 -27.01
C PHE A 9 -35.80 -40.48 -26.12
N PHE A 10 -34.98 -41.53 -26.18
CA PHE A 10 -33.81 -41.65 -25.29
C PHE A 10 -32.66 -40.69 -25.65
N ILE A 11 -32.55 -40.29 -26.91
CA ILE A 11 -31.48 -39.39 -27.38
C ILE A 11 -31.77 -37.93 -27.02
N ILE A 12 -33.05 -37.54 -26.93
CA ILE A 12 -33.44 -36.16 -26.60
C ILE A 12 -33.14 -35.84 -25.12
N VAL A 13 -33.25 -36.83 -24.23
CA VAL A 13 -33.01 -36.63 -22.80
C VAL A 13 -31.52 -36.41 -22.49
N GLN A 14 -30.60 -37.06 -23.20
CA GLN A 14 -29.16 -36.85 -22.99
C GLN A 14 -28.68 -35.46 -23.45
N ALA A 15 -29.27 -34.92 -24.52
CA ALA A 15 -28.93 -33.58 -25.01
C ALA A 15 -29.40 -32.45 -24.05
N LEU A 16 -30.44 -32.69 -23.25
CA LEU A 16 -30.95 -31.71 -22.28
C LEU A 16 -30.14 -31.68 -20.97
N ILE A 17 -29.45 -32.77 -20.61
CA ILE A 17 -28.66 -32.83 -19.36
C ILE A 17 -27.35 -32.03 -19.50
N SER A 18 -26.79 -31.89 -20.71
CA SER A 18 -25.56 -31.11 -20.94
C SER A 18 -25.73 -29.58 -20.91
N TYR A 19 -26.95 -29.06 -21.02
CA TYR A 19 -27.20 -27.61 -20.89
C TYR A 19 -27.26 -27.14 -19.43
N ALA A 20 -27.23 -28.06 -18.47
CA ALA A 20 -27.25 -27.76 -17.04
C ALA A 20 -25.84 -27.68 -16.43
N TYR A 21 -24.78 -27.56 -17.24
CA TYR A 21 -23.50 -27.09 -16.73
C TYR A 21 -23.61 -25.58 -16.50
N CYS A 22 -24.13 -25.24 -15.31
CA CYS A 22 -24.07 -23.89 -14.78
C CYS A 22 -22.59 -23.55 -14.64
N ASP A 23 -22.05 -22.81 -15.62
CA ASP A 23 -20.78 -22.10 -15.49
C ASP A 23 -20.99 -21.03 -14.41
N GLY A 24 -20.89 -21.47 -13.16
CA GLY A 24 -20.99 -20.61 -12.00
C GLY A 24 -19.78 -19.70 -12.03
N ILE A 25 -19.98 -18.46 -12.50
CA ILE A 25 -19.07 -17.36 -12.24
C ILE A 25 -18.97 -17.27 -10.72
N TRP A 26 -17.90 -17.83 -10.16
CA TRP A 26 -17.56 -17.68 -8.75
C TRP A 26 -17.25 -16.20 -8.51
N ARG A 27 -18.27 -15.43 -8.13
CA ARG A 27 -18.11 -14.10 -7.54
C ARG A 27 -18.21 -14.26 -6.03
N GLU A 28 -17.06 -14.34 -5.37
CA GLU A 28 -17.04 -14.07 -3.94
C GLU A 28 -17.32 -12.57 -3.73
N ASP A 29 -18.43 -12.28 -3.06
CA ASP A 29 -18.73 -10.93 -2.59
C ASP A 29 -17.79 -10.58 -1.42
N LEU A 30 -16.69 -9.90 -1.76
CA LEU A 30 -15.72 -9.41 -0.79
C LEU A 30 -16.21 -8.16 -0.04
N SER A 31 -17.35 -7.57 -0.42
CA SER A 31 -17.85 -6.34 0.23
C SER A 31 -18.06 -6.49 1.73
N ASN A 32 -18.36 -7.69 2.21
CA ASN A 32 -18.55 -7.98 3.63
C ASN A 32 -17.28 -8.46 4.36
N ARG A 33 -16.18 -8.71 3.63
CA ARG A 33 -14.86 -9.12 4.19
C ARG A 33 -13.82 -8.01 4.11
N ILE A 34 -14.02 -7.01 3.25
CA ILE A 34 -13.15 -5.85 3.16
C ILE A 34 -13.57 -4.86 4.24
N ASN A 35 -12.92 -4.95 5.39
CA ASN A 35 -12.91 -3.85 6.35
C ASN A 35 -12.02 -2.75 5.73
N ILE A 36 -12.62 -1.76 5.06
CA ILE A 36 -11.90 -0.55 4.58
C ILE A 36 -11.67 0.38 5.77
N GLY A 37 -11.04 -0.14 6.82
CA GLY A 37 -10.21 0.65 7.71
C GLY A 37 -8.80 0.49 7.20
N ALA A 38 -8.03 1.59 7.08
CA ALA A 38 -6.60 1.46 6.85
C ALA A 38 -6.04 0.59 7.99
N PRO A 39 -5.51 -0.62 7.72
CA PRO A 39 -4.84 -1.36 8.76
C PRO A 39 -3.69 -0.48 9.23
N THR A 40 -3.65 -0.15 10.51
CA THR A 40 -2.50 0.54 11.12
C THR A 40 -1.33 -0.42 11.33
N ASP A 41 -1.52 -1.69 10.98
CA ASP A 41 -0.55 -2.77 11.08
C ASP A 41 0.66 -2.44 10.18
N GLY A 42 1.82 -2.23 10.81
CA GLY A 42 3.08 -1.94 10.12
C GLY A 42 3.86 -0.78 10.72
N TYR A 43 3.21 0.13 11.46
CA TYR A 43 3.93 1.18 12.18
C TYR A 43 3.22 1.62 13.48
N HIS A 44 4.02 1.91 14.50
CA HIS A 44 3.55 2.44 15.77
C HIS A 44 3.42 3.97 15.73
N ARG A 45 4.40 4.65 15.12
CA ARG A 45 4.47 6.12 15.12
C ARG A 45 5.24 6.68 13.93
N VAL A 46 4.76 7.80 13.37
CA VAL A 46 5.50 8.65 12.44
C VAL A 46 5.57 10.06 13.02
N GLN A 47 6.79 10.59 13.19
CA GLN A 47 7.04 11.92 13.74
C GLN A 47 7.78 12.78 12.70
N LEU A 48 7.21 13.94 12.39
CA LEU A 48 7.78 14.93 11.48
C LEU A 48 8.37 16.09 12.28
N ASN A 49 9.63 16.41 12.01
CA ASN A 49 10.29 17.62 12.49
C ASN A 49 10.69 18.49 11.29
N CYS A 50 10.24 19.75 11.30
CA CYS A 50 10.54 20.73 10.25
C CYS A 50 11.61 21.70 10.75
N ASN A 51 12.84 21.53 10.28
CA ASN A 51 13.94 22.43 10.56
C ASN A 51 13.94 23.61 9.57
N ASP A 52 14.89 24.53 9.71
CA ASP A 52 14.93 25.73 8.87
C ASP A 52 15.19 25.40 7.40
N ASN A 53 16.04 24.40 7.12
CA ASN A 53 16.42 23.98 5.76
C ASN A 53 16.22 22.48 5.48
N SER A 54 15.79 21.69 6.48
CA SER A 54 15.66 20.24 6.35
C SER A 54 14.36 19.70 6.94
N ILE A 55 14.03 18.49 6.52
CA ILE A 55 12.94 17.67 7.04
C ILE A 55 13.58 16.46 7.70
N SER A 56 13.23 16.23 8.97
CA SER A 56 13.58 14.99 9.65
C SER A 56 12.33 14.19 9.98
N VAL A 57 12.34 12.90 9.68
CA VAL A 57 11.22 11.98 9.91
C VAL A 57 11.71 10.79 10.74
N ALA A 58 11.07 10.55 11.88
CA ALA A 58 11.27 9.34 12.67
C ALA A 58 10.06 8.42 12.52
N VAL A 59 10.31 7.16 12.21
CA VAL A 59 9.29 6.10 12.11
C VAL A 59 9.63 5.03 13.12
N VAL A 60 8.64 4.64 13.94
CA VAL A 60 8.72 3.51 14.86
C VAL A 60 7.77 2.44 14.36
N THR A 61 8.24 1.21 14.16
CA THR A 61 7.43 0.04 13.80
C THR A 61 7.02 -0.75 15.04
N GLU A 62 5.90 -1.49 14.96
CA GLU A 62 5.38 -2.25 16.11
C GLU A 62 6.17 -3.53 16.38
N ASN A 63 6.60 -4.20 15.31
CA ASN A 63 7.36 -5.44 15.33
C ASN A 63 8.57 -5.33 14.42
N ASP A 64 9.37 -6.41 14.37
CA ASP A 64 10.39 -6.61 13.34
C ASP A 64 9.79 -6.30 11.97
N PHE A 65 10.38 -5.30 11.31
CA PHE A 65 9.94 -4.80 10.02
C PHE A 65 10.92 -5.29 8.96
N ASP A 66 10.43 -6.02 7.96
CA ASP A 66 11.20 -6.58 6.85
C ASP A 66 10.82 -5.98 5.48
N GLY A 67 9.93 -4.99 5.48
CA GLY A 67 9.53 -4.24 4.30
C GLY A 67 10.47 -3.09 3.94
N VAL A 68 9.91 -1.99 3.41
CA VAL A 68 10.65 -0.78 3.03
C VAL A 68 9.92 0.51 3.42
N ILE A 69 10.70 1.54 3.77
CA ILE A 69 10.20 2.88 4.06
C ILE A 69 10.90 3.86 3.12
N TYR A 70 10.15 4.69 2.41
CA TYR A 70 10.73 5.61 1.44
C TYR A 70 9.87 6.82 1.12
N THR A 71 10.47 7.86 0.56
CA THR A 71 9.71 9.00 0.03
C THR A 71 9.20 8.71 -1.38
N ARG A 72 7.97 9.10 -1.69
CA ARG A 72 7.32 8.84 -2.99
C ARG A 72 8.23 9.29 -4.14
N GLY A 73 8.51 8.35 -5.05
CA GLY A 73 9.42 8.56 -6.19
C GLY A 73 10.86 8.10 -5.94
N SER A 74 11.19 7.65 -4.72
CA SER A 74 12.56 7.26 -4.34
C SER A 74 12.78 5.73 -4.28
N PHE A 75 11.73 4.92 -4.50
CA PHE A 75 11.78 3.45 -4.39
C PHE A 75 12.90 2.83 -5.22
N TYR A 76 12.99 3.14 -6.51
CA TYR A 76 14.01 2.58 -7.40
C TYR A 76 15.40 3.20 -7.20
N GLY A 77 15.45 4.46 -6.77
CA GLY A 77 16.72 5.16 -6.57
C GLY A 77 17.50 4.68 -5.35
N ARG A 78 16.80 4.16 -4.33
CA ARG A 78 17.36 3.58 -3.10
C ARG A 78 18.44 4.43 -2.41
N SER A 79 18.39 5.75 -2.56
CA SER A 79 19.26 6.66 -1.81
C SER A 79 18.96 6.54 -0.33
N GLU A 80 19.98 6.33 0.50
CA GLU A 80 19.83 6.10 1.95
C GLU A 80 19.10 7.26 2.68
N LYS A 81 19.19 8.48 2.15
CA LYS A 81 18.45 9.65 2.67
C LYS A 81 16.94 9.55 2.47
N CYS A 82 16.49 8.81 1.46
CA CYS A 82 15.11 8.79 0.96
C CYS A 82 14.47 7.41 0.96
N PHE A 83 15.22 6.36 1.32
CA PHE A 83 14.82 4.97 1.27
C PHE A 83 15.59 4.16 2.33
N GLN A 84 14.89 3.37 3.11
CA GLN A 84 15.46 2.41 4.05
C GLN A 84 14.71 1.08 3.96
N GLU A 85 15.46 -0.01 3.98
CA GLU A 85 14.88 -1.35 4.12
C GLU A 85 14.81 -1.73 5.59
N GLY A 86 13.76 -2.47 5.91
CA GLY A 86 13.64 -3.15 7.18
C GLY A 86 14.79 -4.11 7.45
N ARG A 87 15.21 -4.15 8.70
CA ARG A 87 16.26 -5.06 9.20
C ARG A 87 15.74 -5.76 10.45
N PHE A 88 16.04 -7.04 10.57
CA PHE A 88 15.68 -7.83 11.74
C PHE A 88 16.21 -7.18 13.03
N GLY A 89 15.35 -7.02 14.04
CA GLY A 89 15.68 -6.36 15.31
C GLY A 89 15.71 -4.83 15.25
N GLN A 90 15.39 -4.20 14.12
CA GLN A 90 15.29 -2.75 13.99
C GLN A 90 13.83 -2.30 13.91
N THR A 91 13.42 -1.47 14.86
CA THR A 91 12.08 -0.87 14.90
C THR A 91 12.08 0.64 14.68
N ASP A 92 13.23 1.30 14.77
CA ASP A 92 13.35 2.75 14.60
C ASP A 92 14.07 3.10 13.30
N TYR A 93 13.45 3.97 12.50
CA TYR A 93 13.95 4.42 11.20
C TYR A 93 13.94 5.95 11.15
N TYR A 94 15.05 6.52 10.68
CA TYR A 94 15.27 7.97 10.71
C TYR A 94 15.70 8.49 9.34
N PHE A 95 14.96 9.47 8.83
CA PHE A 95 15.26 10.17 7.59
C PHE A 95 15.61 11.62 7.92
N ASP A 96 16.65 12.16 7.28
CA ASP A 96 17.00 13.57 7.34
C ASP A 96 17.45 14.03 5.96
N PHE A 97 16.75 14.99 5.38
CA PHE A 97 16.97 15.43 4.00
C PHE A 97 16.55 16.88 3.79
N GLU A 98 17.19 17.54 2.84
CA GLU A 98 16.94 18.94 2.48
C GLU A 98 15.67 19.11 1.63
N PHE A 99 15.17 20.34 1.48
CA PHE A 99 13.92 20.62 0.75
C PHE A 99 13.98 20.41 -0.77
N ASP A 100 15.16 20.26 -1.35
CA ASP A 100 15.38 19.91 -2.76
C ASP A 100 15.67 18.41 -2.96
N GLU A 101 15.79 17.65 -1.87
CA GLU A 101 16.00 16.21 -1.88
C GLU A 101 14.68 15.42 -1.78
N CYS A 102 14.76 14.09 -1.92
CA CYS A 102 13.69 13.15 -1.60
C CYS A 102 12.30 13.48 -2.17
N ASN A 103 12.26 14.11 -3.36
CA ASN A 103 11.04 14.51 -4.04
C ASN A 103 10.13 15.47 -3.24
N VAL A 104 10.70 16.25 -2.32
CA VAL A 104 9.98 17.31 -1.62
C VAL A 104 9.38 18.28 -2.64
N LYS A 105 8.12 18.65 -2.44
CA LYS A 105 7.38 19.59 -3.28
C LYS A 105 7.08 20.85 -2.50
N LYS A 106 7.59 21.97 -3.00
CA LYS A 106 7.18 23.30 -2.58
C LYS A 106 5.77 23.59 -3.11
N LYS A 107 4.80 23.81 -2.21
CA LYS A 107 3.40 24.11 -2.57
C LYS A 107 3.16 25.61 -2.71
N ASP A 108 3.82 26.39 -1.86
CA ASP A 108 3.83 27.85 -1.90
C ASP A 108 5.14 28.36 -1.27
N LYS A 109 5.24 29.66 -0.99
CA LYS A 109 6.46 30.28 -0.44
C LYS A 109 6.95 29.60 0.85
N ASN A 110 6.03 29.17 1.70
CA ASN A 110 6.28 28.77 3.09
C ASN A 110 5.80 27.36 3.42
N THR A 111 5.31 26.60 2.44
CA THR A 111 4.81 25.25 2.63
C THR A 111 5.52 24.24 1.75
N TYR A 112 6.11 23.22 2.39
CA TYR A 112 6.78 22.09 1.74
C TYR A 112 6.05 20.79 2.08
N THR A 113 5.97 19.89 1.12
CA THR A 113 5.26 18.62 1.27
C THR A 113 6.07 17.47 0.72
N VAL A 114 6.06 16.34 1.42
CA VAL A 114 6.65 15.08 0.97
C VAL A 114 5.70 13.94 1.34
N THR A 115 5.68 12.87 0.54
CA THR A 115 4.90 11.68 0.88
C THR A 115 5.84 10.59 1.33
N LEU A 116 5.72 10.16 2.58
CA LEU A 116 6.40 8.98 3.11
C LEU A 116 5.53 7.76 2.84
N VAL A 117 6.14 6.66 2.38
CA VAL A 117 5.49 5.39 2.12
C VAL A 117 6.14 4.34 3.02
N ILE A 118 5.32 3.56 3.70
CA ILE A 118 5.71 2.38 4.47
C ILE A 118 5.07 1.19 3.77
N GLN A 119 5.88 0.28 3.26
CA GLN A 119 5.41 -0.97 2.66
C GLN A 119 5.88 -2.12 3.53
N ASN A 120 4.97 -3.01 3.90
CA ASN A 120 5.28 -4.14 4.79
C ASN A 120 6.04 -5.26 4.08
N ASP A 121 6.11 -5.24 2.74
CA ASP A 121 6.89 -6.18 1.94
C ASP A 121 7.72 -5.42 0.89
N LYS A 122 8.85 -6.00 0.50
CA LYS A 122 9.82 -5.36 -0.41
C LYS A 122 9.38 -5.38 -1.88
N GLU A 123 8.50 -6.31 -2.23
CA GLU A 123 8.12 -6.60 -3.62
C GLU A 123 6.62 -6.44 -3.86
N LEU A 124 5.79 -6.69 -2.86
CA LEU A 124 4.35 -6.74 -2.97
C LEU A 124 3.67 -5.60 -2.21
N ILE A 125 2.54 -5.13 -2.77
CA ILE A 125 1.63 -4.25 -2.04
C ILE A 125 0.78 -5.13 -1.13
N MET A 126 0.89 -4.92 0.18
CA MET A 126 0.17 -5.71 1.18
C MET A 126 -0.86 -4.86 1.94
N PRO A 127 -1.91 -5.48 2.50
CA PRO A 127 -2.71 -4.82 3.53
C PRO A 127 -1.80 -4.29 4.65
N GLY A 128 -2.02 -3.04 5.08
CA GLY A 128 -1.18 -2.34 6.05
C GLY A 128 -0.14 -1.39 5.44
N ASP A 129 0.13 -1.52 4.13
CA ASP A 129 0.90 -0.51 3.40
C ASP A 129 0.27 0.87 3.58
N SER A 130 1.09 1.86 3.92
CA SER A 130 0.64 3.17 4.38
C SER A 130 1.39 4.29 3.67
N ALA A 131 0.70 5.41 3.42
CA ALA A 131 1.30 6.59 2.82
C ALA A 131 0.89 7.87 3.57
N PHE A 132 1.88 8.61 4.07
CA PHE A 132 1.71 9.83 4.86
C PHE A 132 2.08 11.04 4.04
N LYS A 133 1.16 11.98 3.88
CA LYS A 133 1.49 13.31 3.37
C LYS A 133 2.00 14.17 4.52
N LEU A 134 3.32 14.33 4.57
CA LEU A 134 4.01 15.17 5.53
C LEU A 134 4.03 16.62 5.03
N VAL A 135 3.74 17.57 5.91
CA VAL A 135 3.61 19.00 5.58
C VAL A 135 4.40 19.83 6.58
N CYS A 136 5.36 20.60 6.08
CA CYS A 136 6.02 21.66 6.83
C CYS A 136 5.44 23.01 6.42
N ASP A 137 4.72 23.67 7.31
CA ASP A 137 4.15 25.01 7.13
C ASP A 137 4.84 26.01 8.07
N PHE A 138 5.55 26.98 7.49
CA PHE A 138 6.33 27.98 8.21
C PHE A 138 5.58 29.31 8.43
N ARG A 139 4.33 29.44 7.97
CA ARG A 139 3.55 30.68 8.09
C ARG A 139 3.34 31.15 9.53
N SER A 140 3.32 30.24 10.49
CA SER A 140 3.19 30.56 11.91
C SER A 140 4.45 31.17 12.51
N ARG A 141 5.63 30.90 11.93
CA ARG A 141 6.91 31.45 12.41
C ARG A 141 7.10 32.91 11.98
N GLU A 142 6.57 33.28 10.83
CA GLU A 142 6.58 34.67 10.33
C GLU A 142 5.76 35.65 11.19
N LYS A 143 4.83 35.16 12.03
CA LYS A 143 3.98 36.03 12.88
C LYS A 143 4.62 36.42 14.22
N ASN A 144 5.74 35.79 14.58
CA ASN A 144 6.42 35.98 15.86
C ASN A 144 7.79 36.69 15.72
N THR A 145 8.02 37.34 14.58
CA THR A 145 9.15 38.24 14.32
C THR A 145 8.61 39.57 13.87
#